data_AF-A0A1Q5D480-F1
#
_entry.id   AF-A0A1Q5D480-F1
#
_cell.length_a   1.000
_cell.length_b   1.000
_cell.length_c   1.000
_cell.angle_alpha   90.00
_cell.angle_beta   90.00
_cell.angle_gamma   90.00
#
_symmetry.space_group_name_H-M   'P 1'
#
loop_
_entity.id
_entity.type
_entity.pdbx_description
1 polymer ?
#
loop_
_entity_poly.entity_id
_entity_poly.type
_entity_poly.pdbx_seq_one_letter_code
_entity_poly.pdbx_strand_id
1 'polypeptide(L)'
;MTNAAVPVIDRALGAVIGSAVGDALGAPFEFGAEGAFSARFPEPGHGDEMCGGGGWNPGEATDDTQMAVLVAESLPGRLTAVHPRP
;
A
#
# COMPACT_ATOMS: atom_id res chain seq x y z
N MET A 1 21.60 7.07 -23.97
CA MET A 1 20.68 7.24 -22.83
C MET A 1 21.26 6.45 -21.67
N THR A 2 21.83 7.11 -20.67
CA THR A 2 22.44 6.41 -19.53
C THR A 2 21.34 5.80 -18.67
N ASN A 3 21.34 4.48 -18.55
CA ASN A 3 20.49 3.74 -17.62
C ASN A 3 20.97 4.05 -16.20
N ALA A 4 20.49 5.15 -15.60
CA ALA A 4 20.81 5.47 -14.22
C ALA A 4 20.14 4.42 -13.32
N ALA A 5 20.94 3.71 -12.52
CA ALA A 5 20.39 2.75 -11.58
C ALA A 5 19.47 3.48 -10.58
N VAL A 6 18.23 3.00 -10.43
CA VAL A 6 17.31 3.52 -9.42
C VAL A 6 17.97 3.40 -8.03
N PRO A 7 18.10 4.51 -7.28
CA PRO A 7 18.66 4.52 -5.93
C PRO A 7 18.02 3.48 -5.02
N VAL A 8 18.81 2.91 -4.09
CA VAL A 8 18.31 1.92 -3.12
C VAL A 8 17.16 2.49 -2.29
N ILE A 9 17.22 3.77 -1.95
CA ILE A 9 16.15 4.43 -1.19
C ILE A 9 14.84 4.48 -1.97
N ASP A 10 14.86 4.76 -3.28
CA ASP A 10 13.66 4.80 -4.11
C ASP A 10 13.03 3.41 -4.24
N ARG A 11 13.85 2.36 -4.28
CA ARG A 11 13.37 0.97 -4.26
C ARG A 11 12.74 0.62 -2.92
N ALA A 12 13.34 1.02 -1.80
CA ALA A 12 12.80 0.79 -0.47
C ALA A 12 11.46 1.53 -0.27
N LEU A 13 11.39 2.79 -0.68
CA LEU A 13 10.15 3.58 -0.66
C LEU A 13 9.08 2.95 -1.56
N GLY A 14 9.45 2.57 -2.79
CA GLY A 14 8.54 1.91 -3.72
C GLY A 14 8.01 0.58 -3.20
N ALA A 15 8.83 -0.20 -2.47
CA ALA A 15 8.38 -1.44 -1.85
C ALA A 15 7.37 -1.19 -0.72
N VAL A 16 7.64 -0.23 0.18
CA VAL A 16 6.74 0.08 1.30
C VAL A 16 5.44 0.70 0.81
N ILE A 17 5.52 1.73 -0.04
CA ILE A 17 4.34 2.41 -0.58
C ILE A 17 3.56 1.46 -1.49
N GLY A 18 4.24 0.70 -2.34
CA GLY A 18 3.61 -0.28 -3.23
C GLY A 18 2.88 -1.38 -2.47
N SER A 19 3.41 -1.80 -1.31
CA SER A 19 2.72 -2.75 -0.43
C SER A 19 1.42 -2.17 0.11
N ALA A 20 1.45 -0.94 0.63
CA ALA A 20 0.25 -0.27 1.16
C ALA A 20 -0.80 0.02 0.06
N VAL A 21 -0.34 0.39 -1.13
CA VAL A 21 -1.19 0.54 -2.32
C VAL A 21 -1.83 -0.80 -2.69
N GLY A 22 -1.07 -1.89 -2.69
CA GLY A 22 -1.58 -3.23 -2.99
C GLY A 22 -2.63 -3.71 -2.00
N ASP A 23 -2.39 -3.48 -0.71
CA ASP A 23 -3.33 -3.75 0.39
C ASP A 23 -4.66 -3.00 0.19
N ALA A 24 -4.62 -1.66 0.12
CA ALA A 24 -5.82 -0.85 -0.03
C ALA A 24 -6.59 -1.13 -1.34
N LEU A 25 -5.88 -1.44 -2.44
CA LEU A 25 -6.50 -1.80 -3.72
C LEU A 25 -7.17 -3.18 -3.66
N GLY A 26 -6.55 -4.12 -2.97
CA GLY A 26 -6.99 -5.51 -2.87
C GLY A 26 -8.13 -5.72 -1.87
N ALA A 27 -8.17 -4.93 -0.79
CA ALA A 27 -9.10 -5.11 0.32
C ALA A 27 -10.59 -5.25 -0.09
N PRO A 28 -11.13 -4.45 -1.04
CA PRO A 28 -12.52 -4.60 -1.47
C PRO A 28 -12.83 -5.90 -2.22
N PHE A 29 -11.80 -6.60 -2.69
CA PHE A 29 -11.89 -7.82 -3.49
C PHE A 29 -11.48 -9.07 -2.71
N GLU A 30 -11.12 -8.91 -1.44
CA GLU A 30 -10.81 -10.02 -0.54
C GLU A 30 -11.98 -11.02 -0.49
N PHE A 31 -11.69 -12.31 -0.56
CA PHE A 31 -12.66 -13.41 -0.63
C PHE A 31 -13.62 -13.38 -1.86
N GLY A 32 -13.35 -12.49 -2.82
CA GLY A 32 -14.08 -12.42 -4.08
C GLY A 32 -13.67 -13.49 -5.09
N ALA A 33 -14.38 -13.53 -6.21
CA ALA A 33 -13.99 -14.36 -7.35
C ALA A 33 -12.69 -13.85 -7.98
N GLU A 34 -11.89 -14.77 -8.51
CA GLU A 34 -10.72 -14.42 -9.33
C GLU A 34 -11.16 -13.51 -10.50
N GLY A 35 -10.36 -12.47 -10.76
CA GLY A 35 -10.64 -11.51 -11.82
C GLY A 35 -11.73 -10.47 -11.52
N ALA A 36 -12.31 -10.46 -10.31
CA ALA A 36 -13.32 -9.47 -9.92
C ALA A 36 -12.84 -8.02 -10.10
N PHE A 37 -11.57 -7.74 -9.82
CA PHE A 37 -10.96 -6.43 -10.08
C PHE A 37 -11.06 -6.05 -11.58
N SER A 38 -10.52 -6.89 -12.47
CA SER A 38 -10.49 -6.63 -13.91
C SER A 38 -11.89 -6.62 -14.54
N ALA A 39 -12.83 -7.40 -14.00
CA ALA A 39 -14.21 -7.36 -14.46
C ALA A 39 -14.90 -6.03 -14.12
N ARG A 40 -14.57 -5.44 -12.96
CA ARG A 40 -15.10 -4.15 -12.52
C ARG A 40 -14.38 -2.98 -13.20
N PHE A 41 -13.07 -3.09 -13.38
CA PHE A 41 -12.20 -2.08 -13.98
C PHE A 41 -11.47 -2.68 -15.20
N PRO A 42 -12.16 -2.78 -16.36
CA PRO A 42 -11.61 -3.44 -17.54
C PRO A 42 -10.47 -2.67 -18.20
N GLU A 43 -10.44 -1.34 -18.04
CA GLU A 43 -9.33 -0.50 -18.49
C GLU A 43 -8.68 0.20 -17.29
N PRO A 44 -7.35 0.37 -17.26
CA PRO A 44 -6.67 1.08 -16.19
C PRO A 44 -6.87 2.59 -16.29
N GLY A 45 -6.76 3.28 -15.15
CA GLY A 45 -6.76 4.74 -15.09
C GLY A 45 -8.15 5.36 -15.09
N HIS A 46 -9.17 4.60 -14.66
CA HIS A 46 -10.51 5.12 -14.46
C HIS A 46 -10.58 6.11 -13.29
N GLY A 47 -9.64 6.06 -12.35
CA GLY A 47 -9.51 6.97 -11.21
C GLY A 47 -10.28 6.53 -9.96
N ASP A 48 -11.12 5.49 -10.10
CA ASP A 48 -11.97 4.95 -9.04
C ASP A 48 -11.55 3.55 -8.60
N GLU A 49 -10.38 3.04 -9.02
CA GLU A 49 -9.93 1.67 -8.71
C GLU A 49 -9.72 1.43 -7.20
N MET A 50 -9.28 2.47 -6.48
CA MET A 50 -9.18 2.48 -5.02
C MET A 50 -10.56 2.67 -4.37
N CYS A 51 -11.53 1.86 -4.75
CA CYS A 51 -12.95 2.14 -4.51
C CYS A 51 -13.41 1.96 -3.05
N GLY A 52 -12.61 1.31 -2.20
CA GLY A 52 -13.10 0.81 -0.91
C GLY A 52 -14.21 -0.24 -1.09
N GLY A 53 -14.84 -0.65 0.02
CA GLY A 53 -15.85 -1.71 0.04
C GLY A 53 -15.68 -2.64 1.25
N GLY A 54 -16.70 -3.45 1.55
CA GLY A 54 -16.61 -4.43 2.65
C GLY A 54 -16.42 -3.84 4.06
N GLY A 55 -16.61 -2.53 4.23
CA GLY A 55 -16.34 -1.81 5.49
C GLY A 55 -15.19 -0.80 5.41
N TRP A 56 -14.41 -0.82 4.32
CA TRP A 56 -13.28 0.07 4.09
C TRP A 56 -13.65 1.30 3.26
N ASN A 57 -13.10 2.46 3.62
CA ASN A 57 -13.17 3.67 2.82
C ASN A 57 -12.28 3.57 1.57
N PRO A 58 -12.53 4.40 0.53
CA PRO A 58 -11.64 4.50 -0.62
C PRO A 58 -10.17 4.76 -0.21
N GLY A 59 -9.27 3.86 -0.62
CA GLY A 59 -7.84 3.93 -0.31
C GLY A 59 -7.45 3.62 1.13
N GLU A 60 -8.38 3.13 1.96
CA GLU A 60 -8.07 2.71 3.33
C GLU A 60 -7.27 1.40 3.32
N ALA A 61 -6.16 1.39 4.05
CA ALA A 61 -5.31 0.23 4.21
C ALA A 61 -5.78 -0.65 5.38
N THR A 62 -5.53 -1.96 5.31
CA THR A 62 -6.02 -2.94 6.28
C THR A 62 -4.99 -3.28 7.35
N ASP A 63 -5.20 -4.39 8.07
CA ASP A 63 -4.28 -4.89 9.07
C ASP A 63 -2.90 -5.26 8.48
N ASP A 64 -2.80 -5.61 7.19
CA ASP A 64 -1.52 -5.82 6.51
C ASP A 64 -0.59 -4.61 6.63
N THR A 65 -1.08 -3.42 6.25
CA THR A 65 -0.28 -2.18 6.37
C THR A 65 -0.11 -1.74 7.82
N GLN A 66 -1.15 -1.88 8.65
CA GLN A 66 -1.07 -1.49 10.06
C GLN A 66 0.01 -2.31 10.80
N MET A 67 0.05 -3.62 10.58
CA MET A 67 1.06 -4.50 11.16
C MET A 67 2.44 -4.23 10.58
N ALA A 68 2.55 -3.94 9.27
CA ALA A 68 3.83 -3.56 8.67
C ALA A 68 4.41 -2.28 9.30
N VAL A 69 3.57 -1.28 9.58
CA VAL A 69 3.98 -0.06 10.29
C VAL A 69 4.47 -0.39 11.70
N LEU A 70 3.71 -1.18 12.46
CA LEU A 70 4.12 -1.56 13.82
C LEU A 70 5.43 -2.35 13.85
N VAL A 71 5.65 -3.23 12.86
CA VAL A 71 6.92 -3.96 12.70
C VAL A 71 8.05 -3.00 12.36
N ALA A 72 7.87 -2.10 11.38
CA ALA A 72 8.88 -1.11 11.02
C ALA A 72 9.22 -0.18 12.19
N GLU A 73 8.20 0.25 12.91
CA GLU A 73 8.34 0.99 14.16
C GLU A 73 8.98 0.17 15.25
N SER A 74 9.06 -1.16 15.21
CA SER A 74 9.74 -1.93 16.25
C SER A 74 11.26 -1.96 16.07
N LEU A 75 11.76 -1.77 14.85
CA LEU A 75 13.17 -1.94 14.48
C LEU A 75 14.09 -0.88 15.12
N PRO A 76 15.37 -1.19 15.37
CA PRO A 76 16.36 -0.22 15.83
C PRO A 76 16.79 0.75 14.70
N GLY A 77 17.03 2.03 15.02
CA GLY A 77 17.40 3.06 14.02
C GLY A 77 16.22 3.83 13.40
N ARG A 78 15.08 3.88 14.09
CA ARG A 78 13.80 4.44 13.63
C ARG A 78 13.93 5.88 13.10
N LEU A 79 13.13 6.21 12.08
CA LEU A 79 12.76 7.57 11.72
C LEU A 79 11.98 8.19 12.90
N THR A 80 12.65 8.81 13.85
CA THR A 80 11.98 9.59 14.90
C THR A 80 11.49 10.90 14.31
N ALA A 81 10.33 10.86 13.66
CA ALA A 81 9.46 12.02 13.55
C ALA A 81 8.15 11.62 14.23
N VAL A 82 7.70 12.45 15.17
CA VAL A 82 6.47 12.30 15.98
C VAL A 82 6.67 11.55 17.30
N HIS A 83 6.56 12.35 18.38
CA HIS A 83 6.49 12.04 19.81
C HIS A 83 7.82 11.91 20.60
N PRO A 84 8.30 13.00 21.23
CA PRO A 84 9.23 12.86 22.34
C PRO A 84 8.48 12.25 23.52
N ARG A 85 8.89 11.05 23.94
CA ARG A 85 8.41 10.50 25.22
C ARG A 85 9.00 11.33 26.38
N PRO A 86 8.27 11.47 27.50
CA PRO A 86 8.73 12.19 28.68
C PRO A 86 9.98 11.56 29.32
#